data_AF-A0A352DSU7-F1
#
_entry.id   AF-A0A352DSU7-F1
#
_cell.length_a   1.000
_cell.length_b   1.000
_cell.length_c   1.000
_cell.angle_alpha   90.00
_cell.angle_beta   90.00
_cell.angle_gamma   90.00
#
_symmetry.space_group_name_H-M   'P 1'
#
loop_
_entity.id
_entity.type
_entity.pdbx_description
1 polymer ?
#
loop_
_entity_poly.entity_id
_entity_poly.type
_entity_poly.pdbx_seq_one_letter_code
_entity_poly.pdbx_strand_id
1 'polypeptide(L)' 'MRPIVQISLDLVDIDEALDTAALALRAGVDWLEAGTPL' A
#
# COMPACT_ATOMS: atom_id res chain seq x y z
N MET A 1 -17.52 -2.96 16.23
CA MET A 1 -16.17 -2.55 15.77
C MET A 1 -16.16 -2.62 14.25
N ARG A 2 -15.51 -1.68 13.56
CA ARG A 2 -15.33 -1.75 12.10
C ARG A 2 -13.99 -2.45 11.82
N PRO A 3 -13.92 -3.43 10.90
CA PRO A 3 -12.63 -4.01 10.51
C PRO A 3 -11.72 -2.92 9.93
N ILE A 4 -10.42 -3.08 10.15
CA ILE A 4 -9.37 -2.23 9.57
C ILE A 4 -8.68 -3.07 8.50
N VAL A 5 -8.63 -2.57 7.27
CA VAL A 5 -7.90 -3.20 6.17
C VAL A 5 -6.52 -2.55 6.08
N GLN A 6 -5.48 -3.36 6.24
CA GLN A 6 -4.08 -2.97 6.07
C GLN A 6 -3.49 -3.73 4.89
N ILE A 7 -2.64 -3.07 4.11
CA ILE A 7 -1.74 -3.76 3.16
C ILE A 7 -0.29 -3.40 3.47
N SER A 8 0.61 -4.34 3.19
CA SER A 8 2.06 -4.11 3.18
C SER A 8 2.52 -4.16 1.72
N LEU A 9 3.22 -3.10 1.29
CA LEU A 9 3.84 -3.00 -0.02
C LEU A 9 5.30 -3.39 0.14
N ASP A 10 5.70 -4.49 -0.49
CA ASP A 10 7.08 -4.97 -0.55
C ASP A 10 7.47 -5.13 -2.02
N LEU A 11 7.76 -3.99 -2.65
CA LEU A 11 8.03 -3.88 -4.08
C LEU A 11 9.43 -3.30 -4.27
N VAL A 12 10.14 -3.82 -5.28
CA VAL A 12 11.52 -3.39 -5.59
C VAL A 12 11.52 -2.10 -6.40
N ASP A 13 10.57 -1.95 -7.31
CA ASP A 13 10.45 -0.78 -8.16
C ASP A 13 9.60 0.31 -7.49
N ILE A 14 10.12 1.53 -7.42
CA ILE A 14 9.46 2.64 -6.73
C ILE A 14 8.21 3.13 -7.47
N ASP A 15 8.20 3.07 -8.79
CA ASP A 15 7.04 3.52 -9.58
C ASP A 15 5.89 2.54 -9.40
N GLU A 16 6.18 1.22 -9.42
CA GLU A 16 5.19 0.18 -9.09
C GLU A 16 4.65 0.31 -7.66
N ALA A 17 5.51 0.64 -6.70
CA ALA A 17 5.11 0.87 -5.31
C ALA A 17 4.12 2.04 -5.18
N LEU A 18 4.40 3.15 -5.87
CA LEU A 18 3.54 4.33 -5.88
C LEU A 18 2.20 4.07 -6.56
N ASP A 19 2.20 3.37 -7.70
CA ASP A 19 0.98 3.02 -8.43
C ASP A 19 0.08 2.08 -7.60
N THR A 20 0.69 1.11 -6.92
CA THR A 20 -0.02 0.18 -6.04
C THR A 20 -0.58 0.89 -4.80
N ALA A 21 0.19 1.79 -4.18
CA ALA A 21 -0.28 2.61 -3.06
C ALA A 21 -1.48 3.48 -3.46
N ALA A 22 -1.43 4.09 -4.66
CA ALA A 22 -2.52 4.90 -5.18
C ALA A 22 -3.79 4.05 -5.45
N LEU A 23 -3.63 2.83 -5.95
CA LEU A 23 -4.74 1.89 -6.12
C LEU A 23 -5.37 1.49 -4.78
N ALA A 24 -4.55 1.20 -3.78
CA ALA A 24 -5.00 0.82 -2.44
C ALA A 24 -5.82 1.93 -1.75
N LEU A 25 -5.40 3.20 -1.88
CA LEU A 25 -6.18 4.33 -1.43
C LEU A 25 -7.56 4.39 -2.10
N ARG A 26 -7.62 4.19 -3.42
CA ARG A 26 -8.90 4.16 -4.16
C ARG A 26 -9.78 2.97 -3.76
N ALA A 27 -9.18 1.86 -3.35
CA ALA A 27 -9.89 0.68 -2.87
C ALA A 27 -10.41 0.82 -1.42
N GLY A 28 -10.05 1.90 -0.71
CA GLY A 28 -10.51 2.18 0.64
C GLY A 28 -9.73 1.46 1.73
N VAL A 29 -8.46 1.12 1.49
CA VAL A 29 -7.55 0.62 2.52
C VAL A 29 -7.40 1.66 3.63
N ASP A 30 -7.43 1.22 4.89
CA ASP A 30 -7.31 2.09 6.06
C ASP A 30 -5.85 2.41 6.40
N TRP A 31 -4.91 1.51 6.10
CA TRP A 31 -3.48 1.68 6.41
C TRP A 31 -2.55 1.11 5.33
N LEU A 32 -1.53 1.89 4.98
CA LEU A 32 -0.44 1.51 4.07
C LEU A 32 0.86 1.36 4.86
N GLU A 33 1.48 0.18 4.79
CA GLU A 33 2.87 -0.03 5.18
C GLU A 33 3.71 -0.12 3.90
N ALA A 34 4.77 0.69 3.79
CA ALA A 34 5.64 0.71 2.62
C ALA A 34 7.05 0.24 3.00
N GLY A 35 7.42 -0.93 2.50
CA GLY A 35 8.78 -1.46 2.50
C GLY A 35 9.31 -1.47 1.06
N THR A 36 10.40 -0.74 0.81
CA THR A 36 11.13 -0.82 -0.46
C THR A 36 12.60 -1.00 -0.13
N PRO A 37 13.36 -1.81 -0.88
CA PRO A 37 14.81 -1.73 -0.83
C PRO A 37 15.23 -0.28 -1.16
N LEU A 38 15.97 0.37 -0.26
CA LEU A 38 16.55 1.70 -0.52
C LEU A 38 17.68 1.61 -1.55
#